data_AF-A0A952KKQ1-F1
#
_entry.id   AF-A0A952KKQ1-F1
#
_cell.length_a   1.000
_cell.length_b   1.000
_cell.length_c   1.000
_cell.angle_alpha   90.00
_cell.angle_beta   90.00
_cell.angle_gamma   90.00
#
_symmetry.space_group_name_H-M   'P 1'
#
loop_
_entity.id
_entity.type
_entity.pdbx_description
1 polymer ?
#
loop_
_entity_poly.entity_id
_entity_poly.type
_entity_poly.pdbx_seq_one_letter_code
_entity_poly.pdbx_strand_id
1 'polypeptide(L)' 'QKGMSREDSYSAVQRNAMKVWRGEGNFLDFLAGDEDVSKFFTRAELEPFFSLDYHTKHVDTIFVRVFGN' A
#
# COMPACT_ATOMS: atom_id res chain seq x y z
N GLN A 1 1.71 9.48 8.09
CA GLN A 1 1.27 8.70 9.26
C GLN A 1 -0.06 9.27 9.71
N LYS A 2 -1.10 8.44 9.94
CA LYS A 2 -2.47 8.90 10.24
C LYS A 2 -2.91 8.69 11.70
N GLY A 3 -1.99 8.42 12.62
CA GLY A 3 -2.28 8.32 14.06
C GLY A 3 -2.49 6.89 14.58
N MET A 4 -2.41 5.87 13.73
CA MET A 4 -2.36 4.46 14.15
C MET A 4 -1.00 4.10 14.73
N SER A 5 -0.97 3.28 15.79
CA SER A 5 0.28 2.76 16.34
C SER A 5 0.98 1.88 15.30
N ARG A 6 2.31 1.75 15.41
CA ARG A 6 3.07 0.90 14.49
C ARG A 6 2.60 -0.56 14.55
N GLU A 7 2.41 -1.09 15.76
CA GLU A 7 1.98 -2.47 15.98
C GLU A 7 0.59 -2.75 15.41
N ASP A 8 -0.37 -1.85 15.64
CA ASP A 8 -1.72 -1.97 15.09
C ASP A 8 -1.70 -1.89 13.56
N SER A 9 -0.86 -1.00 13.00
CA SER A 9 -0.67 -0.89 11.56
C SER A 9 -0.14 -2.20 10.96
N TYR A 10 0.86 -2.82 11.59
CA TYR A 10 1.40 -4.10 11.15
C TYR A 10 0.36 -5.21 11.23
N SER A 11 -0.38 -5.30 12.34
CA SER A 11 -1.41 -6.32 12.53
C SER A 11 -2.53 -6.22 11.50
N ALA A 12 -3.00 -5.00 11.22
CA ALA A 12 -4.03 -4.73 10.21
C ALA A 12 -3.56 -5.07 8.79
N VAL A 13 -2.33 -4.67 8.43
CA VAL A 13 -1.74 -5.02 7.13
C VAL A 13 -1.57 -6.53 6.99
N GLN A 14 -1.02 -7.19 8.01
CA GLN A 14 -0.71 -8.61 7.98
C GLN A 14 -1.98 -9.46 7.82
N ARG A 15 -3.05 -9.20 8.59
CA ARG A 15 -4.27 -10.03 8.47
C ARG A 15 -4.91 -9.93 7.08
N ASN A 16 -4.87 -8.75 6.46
CA ASN A 16 -5.42 -8.56 5.12
C ASN A 16 -4.51 -9.17 4.04
N ALA A 17 -3.19 -9.06 4.19
CA ALA A 17 -2.24 -9.74 3.32
C ALA A 17 -2.40 -11.28 3.37
N MET A 18 -2.68 -11.84 4.55
CA MET A 18 -2.88 -13.29 4.68
C MET A 18 -4.15 -13.80 3.97
N LYS A 19 -5.19 -12.99 3.82
CA LYS A 19 -6.39 -13.35 3.00
C LYS A 19 -6.04 -13.46 1.53
N VAL A 20 -5.26 -12.48 1.02
CA VAL A 20 -4.76 -12.48 -0.37
C VAL A 20 -3.87 -13.69 -0.63
N TRP A 21 -2.98 -14.00 0.32
CA TRP A 21 -2.12 -15.19 0.24
C TRP A 21 -2.90 -16.49 0.11
N ARG A 22 -4.08 -16.58 0.74
CA ARG A 22 -4.99 -17.73 0.64
C ARG A 22 -5.86 -17.71 -0.64
N GLY A 23 -5.67 -16.73 -1.52
CA GLY A 23 -6.41 -16.60 -2.78
C GLY A 23 -7.82 -16.05 -2.63
N GLU A 24 -8.14 -15.41 -1.50
CA GLU A 24 -9.50 -14.95 -1.19
C GLU A 24 -9.92 -13.69 -1.96
N GLY A 25 -8.98 -12.98 -2.60
CA GLY A 25 -9.29 -11.77 -3.38
C GLY A 25 -8.16 -10.74 -3.44
N ASN A 26 -8.54 -9.49 -3.69
CA ASN A 26 -7.61 -8.37 -3.90
C ASN A 26 -7.25 -7.66 -2.58
N PHE A 27 -5.98 -7.28 -2.43
CA PHE A 27 -5.47 -6.66 -1.21
C PHE A 27 -6.09 -5.29 -0.91
N LEU A 28 -6.28 -4.46 -1.94
CA LEU A 28 -6.86 -3.12 -1.79
C LEU A 28 -8.30 -3.20 -1.27
N ASP A 29 -9.09 -4.16 -1.78
CA ASP A 29 -10.47 -4.37 -1.35
C ASP A 29 -10.53 -4.77 0.13
N PHE A 30 -9.62 -5.66 0.55
CA PHE A 30 -9.54 -6.06 1.96
C PHE A 30 -9.10 -4.94 2.89
N LEU A 31 -8.14 -4.11 2.49
CA LEU A 31 -7.74 -2.94 3.28
C LEU A 31 -8.85 -1.90 3.36
N ALA A 32 -9.54 -1.61 2.24
CA ALA A 32 -10.64 -0.66 2.22
C ALA A 32 -11.84 -1.12 3.06
N GLY A 33 -12.04 -2.44 3.19
CA GLY A 33 -13.08 -3.04 4.02
C GLY A 33 -12.69 -3.33 5.47
N ASP A 34 -11.42 -3.16 5.85
CA ASP A 34 -10.98 -3.37 7.24
C ASP A 34 -11.39 -2.18 8.11
N GLU A 35 -12.08 -2.45 9.21
CA GLU A 35 -12.58 -1.40 10.11
C GLU A 35 -11.46 -0.56 10.73
N ASP A 36 -10.29 -1.15 11.01
CA ASP A 36 -9.18 -0.40 11.60
C ASP A 36 -8.45 0.44 10.56
N VAL A 37 -8.43 0.01 9.30
CA VAL A 37 -7.83 0.77 8.20
C VAL A 37 -8.76 1.89 7.72
N SER A 38 -10.05 1.60 7.57
CA SER A 38 -11.05 2.54 7.05
C SER A 38 -11.32 3.74 7.99
N LYS A 39 -11.02 3.61 9.28
CA LYS A 39 -10.98 4.74 10.23
C LYS A 39 -9.96 5.81 9.83
N PHE A 40 -8.90 5.43 9.14
CA PHE A 40 -7.81 6.34 8.77
C PHE A 40 -7.79 6.64 7.27
N PHE A 41 -8.12 5.69 6.41
CA PHE A 41 -8.03 5.84 4.97
C PHE A 41 -9.35 5.54 4.27
N THR A 42 -9.73 6.40 3.35
CA THR A 42 -10.73 6.06 2.34
C THR A 42 -10.12 5.19 1.25
N ARG A 43 -10.96 4.46 0.49
CA ARG A 43 -10.48 3.67 -0.66
C ARG A 43 -9.67 4.51 -1.65
N ALA A 44 -10.15 5.71 -1.99
CA ALA A 44 -9.48 6.62 -2.91
C ALA A 44 -8.10 7.08 -2.41
N GLU A 45 -7.90 7.14 -1.09
CA GLU A 45 -6.58 7.43 -0.52
C GLU A 45 -5.66 6.21 -0.50
N LEU A 46 -6.21 4.99 -0.54
CA LEU A 46 -5.44 3.74 -0.62
C LEU A 46 -4.98 3.44 -2.05
N GLU A 47 -5.81 3.71 -3.05
CA GLU A 47 -5.54 3.41 -4.47
C GLU A 47 -4.15 3.86 -4.96
N PRO A 48 -3.66 5.08 -4.66
CA PRO A 48 -2.33 5.51 -5.09
C PRO A 48 -1.18 4.66 -4.54
N PHE A 49 -1.33 4.04 -3.36
CA PHE A 49 -0.29 3.16 -2.79
C PHE A 49 -0.13 1.85 -3.58
N PHE A 50 -1.13 1.51 -4.38
CA PHE A 50 -1.14 0.33 -5.25
C PHE A 50 -0.80 0.66 -6.71
N SER A 51 -0.55 1.93 -7.03
CA SER A 51 -0.16 2.34 -8.37
C SER A 51 1.32 2.02 -8.65
N LEU A 52 1.57 1.39 -9.80
CA LEU A 52 2.93 1.14 -10.31
C LEU A 52 3.70 2.43 -10.54
N ASP A 53 3.03 3.51 -10.95
CA ASP A 53 3.67 4.82 -11.19
C ASP A 53 4.30 5.39 -9.92
N TYR A 54 3.68 5.14 -8.76
CA TYR A 54 4.24 5.52 -7.48
C TYR A 54 5.53 4.75 -7.17
N HIS A 55 5.64 3.50 -7.63
CA HIS A 55 6.79 2.62 -7.43
C HIS A 55 7.90 2.83 -8.47
N THR A 56 7.60 3.36 -9.66
CA THR A 56 8.57 3.64 -10.72
C THR A 56 9.00 5.11 -10.81
N LYS A 57 8.47 6.00 -9.97
CA LYS A 57 8.74 7.45 -9.98
C LYS A 57 10.22 7.89 -9.96
N HIS A 58 11.13 7.00 -9.60
CA HIS A 58 12.58 7.29 -9.54
C HIS A 58 13.40 6.54 -10.59
N VAL A 59 12.76 5.78 -11.50
CA VAL A 59 13.44 5.07 -12.58
C VAL A 59 14.27 6.06 -13.40
N ASP A 60 13.67 7.16 -13.87
CA ASP A 60 14.38 8.17 -14.65
C ASP A 60 15.53 8.80 -13.88
N THR A 61 15.37 9.07 -12.57
CA THR A 61 16.45 9.60 -11.72
C THR A 61 17.65 8.64 -11.67
N ILE A 62 17.39 7.33 -11.55
CA ILE A 62 18.44 6.31 -11.54
C ILE A 62 19.10 6.19 -12.92
N PHE A 63 18.31 6.21 -14.00
CA PHE A 63 18.82 6.15 -15.37
C PHE A 63 19.70 7.35 -15.71
N VAL A 64 19.29 8.57 -15.34
CA VAL A 64 20.12 9.78 -15.50
C VAL A 64 21.43 9.64 -14.71
N ARG A 65 21.41 9.10 -13.49
CA ARG A 65 22.62 8.92 -12.68
C ARG A 65 23.61 7.92 -13.28
N VAL A 66 23.12 6.87 -13.96
CA VAL A 66 23.96 5.77 -14.46
C VAL A 66 24.40 6.00 -15.91
N PHE A 67 23.54 6.60 -16.74
CA PHE A 67 23.74 6.72 -18.19
C PHE A 67 23.71 8.16 -18.71
N GLY A 68 23.38 9.14 -17.88
CA GLY A 68 23.47 10.55 -18.23
C GLY A 68 24.93 11.00 -18.16
N ASN A 69 25.49 11.35 -19.32
CA ASN A 69 26.74 12.13 -19.40
C ASN A 69 26.57 13.49 -18.72
#